data_AF-A0A7D5N8L7-F1
#
_entry.id   AF-A0A7D5N8L7-F1
#
_cell.length_a   1.000
_cell.length_b   1.000
_cell.length_c   1.000
_cell.angle_alpha   90.00
_cell.angle_beta   90.00
_cell.angle_gamma   90.00
#
_symmetry.space_group_name_H-M   'P 1'
#
loop_
_entity.id
_entity.type
_entity.pdbx_description
1 polymer ?
#
loop_
_entity_poly.entity_id
_entity_poly.type
_entity_poly.pdbx_seq_one_letter_code
_entity_poly.pdbx_strand_id
1 'polypeptide(L)'
;MTDTQSLAIEILKLVPDNSMCFINAPSIHETSEVLKLFQPSKHYDWQLKLNEGNRNKLIENILKENIESEFHMLTIENNEHPLFIAYDGMCGVLVKKVQMSQNGFVESSRKH
;
A
#
# COMPACT_ATOMS: atom_id res chain seq x y z
N MET A 1 -3.90 -0.12 17.50
CA MET A 1 -3.77 0.06 16.04
C MET A 1 -4.86 1.02 15.64
N THR A 2 -4.47 2.04 14.90
CA THR A 2 -5.35 3.15 14.52
C THR A 2 -6.17 2.74 13.30
N ASP A 3 -7.33 3.35 13.05
CA ASP A 3 -8.09 3.09 11.82
C ASP A 3 -7.22 3.36 10.59
N THR A 4 -6.29 4.31 10.73
CA THR A 4 -5.36 4.67 9.69
C THR A 4 -4.27 3.63 9.42
N GLN A 5 -3.70 3.04 10.46
CA GLN A 5 -2.79 1.91 10.27
C GLN A 5 -3.52 0.71 9.66
N SER A 6 -4.75 0.46 10.13
CA SER A 6 -5.56 -0.68 9.71
C SER A 6 -5.85 -0.62 8.20
N LEU A 7 -6.37 0.52 7.72
CA LEU A 7 -6.68 0.69 6.30
C LEU A 7 -5.43 0.66 5.43
N ALA A 8 -4.31 1.27 5.84
CA ALA A 8 -3.06 1.21 5.08
C ALA A 8 -2.58 -0.24 4.91
N ILE A 9 -2.60 -1.03 5.99
CA ILE A 9 -2.20 -2.46 5.95
C ILE A 9 -3.14 -3.28 5.07
N GLU A 10 -4.45 -3.07 5.16
CA GLU A 10 -5.43 -3.78 4.32
C GLU A 10 -5.19 -3.53 2.84
N ILE A 11 -5.00 -2.25 2.47
CA ILE A 11 -4.72 -1.88 1.09
C ILE A 11 -3.41 -2.51 0.61
N LEU A 12 -2.33 -2.45 1.41
CA LEU A 12 -1.04 -3.06 1.06
C LEU A 12 -1.15 -4.57 0.79
N LYS A 13 -2.04 -5.27 1.49
CA LYS A 13 -2.31 -6.70 1.29
C LYS A 13 -3.13 -7.01 0.03
N LEU A 14 -3.97 -6.08 -0.41
CA LEU A 14 -4.89 -6.28 -1.53
C LEU A 14 -4.27 -5.92 -2.89
N VAL A 15 -3.31 -5.00 -2.91
CA VAL A 15 -2.72 -4.52 -4.16
C VAL A 15 -1.78 -5.56 -4.79
N PRO A 16 -1.78 -5.69 -6.13
CA PRO A 16 -0.93 -6.65 -6.83
C PRO A 16 0.56 -6.36 -6.62
N ASP A 17 1.38 -7.39 -6.81
CA ASP A 17 2.83 -7.24 -6.84
C ASP A 17 3.29 -6.32 -7.99
N ASN A 18 4.48 -5.76 -7.83
CA ASN A 18 5.09 -4.75 -8.68
C ASN A 18 4.34 -3.40 -8.73
N SER A 19 3.33 -3.21 -7.88
CA SER A 19 2.73 -1.90 -7.68
C SER A 19 3.74 -0.92 -7.08
N MET A 20 3.60 0.36 -7.41
CA MET A 20 4.37 1.44 -6.81
C MET A 20 3.54 2.09 -5.71
N CYS A 21 4.10 2.14 -4.51
CA CYS A 21 3.55 2.87 -3.38
C CYS A 21 4.26 4.23 -3.30
N PHE A 22 3.49 5.29 -3.19
CA PHE A 22 3.95 6.66 -3.02
C PHE A 22 3.39 7.22 -1.73
N ILE A 23 4.22 7.91 -0.96
CA ILE A 23 3.78 8.59 0.25
C ILE A 23 4.23 10.05 0.24
N ASN A 24 3.39 10.90 0.82
CA ASN A 24 3.80 12.22 1.32
C ASN A 24 3.62 12.19 2.84
N ALA A 25 4.72 12.40 3.55
CA ALA A 25 4.80 12.20 4.99
C ALA A 25 5.80 13.19 5.58
N PRO A 26 5.45 14.49 5.63
CA PRO A 26 6.38 15.55 6.02
C PRO A 26 6.71 15.50 7.51
N SER A 27 5.84 14.85 8.29
CA SER A 27 5.97 14.66 9.73
C SER A 27 6.85 13.46 10.08
N ILE A 28 7.01 12.49 9.15
CA ILE A 28 7.83 11.30 9.39
C ILE A 28 9.29 11.72 9.48
N HIS A 29 9.88 11.53 10.67
CA HIS A 29 11.29 11.75 10.89
C HIS A 29 12.15 10.76 10.08
N GLU A 30 13.33 11.22 9.64
CA GLU A 30 14.31 10.41 8.88
C GLU A 30 14.75 9.12 9.60
N THR A 31 14.49 9.03 10.90
CA THR A 31 14.79 7.87 11.74
C THR A 31 13.75 6.74 11.63
N SER A 32 12.59 6.98 11.02
CA SER A 32 11.52 6.01 10.81
C SER A 32 12.00 4.82 9.95
N GLU A 33 11.78 3.61 10.44
CA GLU A 33 11.97 2.36 9.71
C GLU A 33 11.01 2.26 8.52
N VAL A 34 9.83 2.90 8.59
CA VAL A 34 8.95 3.02 7.42
C VAL A 34 9.67 3.80 6.32
N LEU A 35 10.20 4.98 6.61
CA LEU A 35 10.85 5.83 5.59
C LEU A 35 12.10 5.21 4.99
N LYS A 36 12.87 4.44 5.78
CA LYS A 36 14.09 3.74 5.33
C LYS A 36 13.85 2.74 4.19
N LEU A 37 12.61 2.28 4.01
CA LEU A 37 12.27 1.40 2.88
C LEU A 37 12.07 2.19 1.58
N PHE A 38 11.69 3.46 1.68
CA PHE A 38 11.38 4.29 0.52
C PHE A 38 12.63 4.96 -0.03
N GLN A 39 12.56 5.25 -1.33
CA GLN A 39 13.54 6.10 -2.03
C GLN A 39 12.85 7.39 -2.47
N PRO A 40 13.59 8.46 -2.76
CA PRO A 40 13.02 9.68 -3.31
C PRO A 40 12.24 9.42 -4.60
N SER A 41 11.09 10.08 -4.75
CA SER A 41 10.29 10.06 -5.97
C SER A 41 10.47 11.34 -6.79
N LYS A 42 10.11 11.29 -8.08
CA LYS A 42 10.14 12.47 -8.97
C LYS A 42 8.85 13.31 -8.88
N HIS A 43 7.73 12.65 -8.59
CA HIS A 43 6.39 13.25 -8.63
C HIS A 43 5.75 13.37 -7.25
N TYR A 44 6.29 12.65 -6.28
CA TYR A 44 5.89 12.62 -4.89
C TYR A 44 7.16 12.70 -4.02
N ASP A 45 7.03 12.72 -2.71
CA ASP A 45 8.21 12.80 -1.83
C ASP A 45 8.98 11.48 -1.85
N TRP A 46 8.26 10.37 -1.64
CA TRP A 46 8.86 9.05 -1.44
C TRP A 46 8.13 7.98 -2.22
N GLN A 47 8.85 6.96 -2.68
CA GLN A 47 8.31 5.81 -3.39
C GLN A 47 8.92 4.48 -2.94
N LEU A 48 8.14 3.42 -3.03
CA LEU A 48 8.54 2.04 -2.78
C LEU A 48 7.89 1.11 -3.80
N LYS A 49 8.69 0.25 -4.45
CA LYS A 49 8.15 -0.85 -5.25
C LYS A 49 7.68 -1.98 -4.33
N LEU A 50 6.41 -2.31 -4.40
CA LEU A 50 5.77 -3.39 -3.65
C LEU A 50 6.06 -4.74 -4.32
N ASN A 51 6.94 -5.51 -3.71
CA ASN A 51 7.05 -6.95 -3.89
C ASN A 51 6.75 -7.62 -2.54
N GLU A 52 6.64 -8.94 -2.49
CA GLU A 52 6.33 -9.67 -1.26
C GLU A 52 7.23 -9.27 -0.07
N GLY A 53 8.55 -9.21 -0.29
CA GLY A 53 9.50 -8.87 0.77
C GLY A 53 9.36 -7.44 1.29
N ASN A 54 9.27 -6.46 0.39
CA ASN A 54 9.12 -5.05 0.74
C ASN A 54 7.75 -4.77 1.37
N ARG A 55 6.69 -5.40 0.87
CA ARG A 55 5.32 -5.29 1.42
C ARG A 55 5.29 -5.78 2.86
N ASN A 56 5.84 -6.96 3.12
CA ASN A 56 5.83 -7.54 4.46
C ASN A 56 6.63 -6.67 5.44
N LYS A 57 7.82 -6.21 5.04
CA LYS A 57 8.62 -5.28 5.85
C LYS A 57 7.89 -3.96 6.14
N LEU A 58 7.25 -3.39 5.12
CA LEU A 58 6.47 -2.16 5.30
C LEU A 58 5.33 -2.36 6.29
N ILE A 59 4.56 -3.45 6.16
CA ILE A 59 3.48 -3.79 7.10
C ILE A 59 4.04 -3.97 8.52
N GLU A 60 5.14 -4.69 8.68
CA GLU A 60 5.79 -4.86 9.98
C GLU A 60 6.23 -3.52 10.59
N ASN A 61 6.77 -2.60 9.79
CA ASN A 61 7.21 -1.30 10.27
C ASN A 61 6.02 -0.41 10.64
N ILE A 62 4.95 -0.40 9.84
CA ILE A 62 3.69 0.30 10.15
C ILE A 62 3.06 -0.22 11.45
N LEU A 63 3.16 -1.53 11.73
CA LEU A 63 2.66 -2.12 12.96
C LEU A 63 3.49 -1.76 14.20
N LYS A 64 4.79 -1.54 14.02
CA LYS A 64 5.72 -1.19 15.10
C LYS A 64 5.71 0.31 15.42
N GLU A 65 5.56 1.15 14.40
CA GLU A 65 5.59 2.60 14.55
C GLU A 65 4.19 3.17 14.72
N ASN A 66 4.02 4.09 15.66
CA ASN A 66 2.78 4.86 15.75
C ASN A 66 2.75 5.93 14.66
N ILE A 67 2.31 5.57 13.47
CA ILE A 67 2.23 6.44 12.28
C ILE A 67 0.95 7.30 12.24
N GLU A 68 0.25 7.43 13.36
CA GLU A 68 -0.98 8.20 13.46
C GLU A 68 -0.67 9.66 13.12
N SER A 69 -1.37 10.24 12.13
CA SER A 69 -1.16 11.60 11.59
C SER A 69 0.09 11.82 10.72
N GLU A 70 0.88 10.79 10.48
CA GLU A 70 2.17 10.91 9.79
C GLU A 70 2.05 10.90 8.26
N PHE A 71 1.04 10.21 7.74
CA PHE A 71 0.76 10.18 6.30
C PHE A 71 -0.25 11.26 5.91
N HIS A 72 0.22 12.24 5.14
CA HIS A 72 -0.64 13.22 4.50
C HIS A 72 -1.21 12.69 3.19
N MET A 73 -0.48 11.80 2.51
CA MET A 73 -0.98 11.12 1.32
C MET A 73 -0.36 9.73 1.15
N LEU A 74 -1.18 8.78 0.69
CA LEU A 74 -0.78 7.44 0.28
C LEU A 74 -1.41 7.13 -1.07
N THR A 75 -0.58 6.89 -2.08
CA THR A 75 -1.04 6.52 -3.43
C THR A 75 -0.40 5.19 -3.82
N ILE A 76 -1.19 4.27 -4.37
CA ILE A 76 -0.69 3.03 -4.94
C ILE A 76 -1.12 2.92 -6.40
N GLU A 77 -0.14 2.71 -7.27
CA GLU A 77 -0.33 2.58 -8.71
C GLU A 77 0.21 1.25 -9.22
N ASN A 78 -0.38 0.72 -10.29
CA ASN A 78 0.16 -0.43 -11.01
C ASN A 78 0.13 -0.12 -12.50
N ASN A 79 1.28 -0.23 -13.18
CA ASN A 79 1.43 0.14 -14.59
C ASN A 79 0.86 1.55 -14.89
N GLU A 80 1.27 2.55 -14.09
CA GLU A 80 0.84 3.96 -14.22
C GLU A 80 -0.68 4.20 -14.02
N HIS A 81 -1.41 3.19 -13.52
CA HIS A 81 -2.81 3.32 -13.17
C HIS A 81 -3.00 3.37 -11.65
N PRO A 82 -3.63 4.41 -11.10
CA PRO A 82 -3.94 4.47 -9.68
C PRO A 82 -4.95 3.38 -9.30
N LEU A 83 -4.59 2.62 -8.27
CA LEU A 83 -5.44 1.62 -7.62
C LEU A 83 -6.07 2.19 -6.36
N PHE A 84 -5.31 2.98 -5.61
CA PHE A 84 -5.72 3.57 -4.34
C PHE A 84 -5.08 4.96 -4.17
N ILE A 85 -5.86 5.91 -3.67
CA ILE A 85 -5.38 7.24 -3.31
C ILE A 85 -6.06 7.64 -2.01
N ALA A 86 -5.28 8.04 -1.01
CA ALA A 86 -5.78 8.60 0.25
C ALA A 86 -5.06 9.89 0.61
N TYR A 87 -5.81 10.82 1.20
CA TYR A 87 -5.33 12.12 1.66
C TYR A 87 -5.72 12.35 3.13
N ASP A 88 -4.98 13.21 3.83
CA ASP A 88 -5.27 13.84 5.12
C ASP A 88 -6.04 12.95 6.12
N GLY A 89 -5.32 12.13 6.89
CA GLY A 89 -5.96 11.23 7.87
C GLY A 89 -6.75 10.07 7.23
N MET A 90 -6.59 9.89 5.92
CA MET A 90 -7.11 8.80 5.10
C MET A 90 -8.63 8.75 4.89
N CYS A 91 -9.17 9.87 4.46
CA CYS A 91 -10.29 9.79 3.53
C CYS A 91 -9.75 9.34 2.16
N GLY A 92 -9.90 8.04 1.86
CA GLY A 92 -9.38 7.40 0.66
C GLY A 92 -10.45 7.10 -0.39
N VAL A 93 -10.07 7.23 -1.66
CA VAL A 93 -10.85 6.79 -2.81
C VAL A 93 -10.16 5.59 -3.44
N LEU A 94 -10.84 4.44 -3.48
CA LEU A 94 -10.45 3.32 -4.33
C LEU A 94 -10.75 3.70 -5.78
N VAL A 95 -9.70 4.00 -6.55
CA VAL A 95 -9.84 4.60 -7.89
C VAL A 95 -10.20 3.56 -8.95
N LYS A 96 -10.00 2.25 -8.67
CA LYS A 96 -10.39 1.21 -9.62
C LYS A 96 -10.80 -0.09 -8.92
N LYS A 97 -11.99 -0.58 -9.26
CA LYS A 97 -12.39 -1.96 -8.98
C LYS A 97 -11.46 -2.88 -9.76
N VAL A 98 -10.46 -3.46 -9.12
CA VAL A 98 -9.67 -4.55 -9.71
C VAL A 98 -10.66 -5.68 -9.96
N GLN A 99 -11.02 -5.90 -11.23
CA GLN A 99 -11.69 -7.14 -11.61
C GLN A 99 -10.69 -8.25 -11.35
N MET A 100 -10.80 -8.92 -10.21
CA MET A 100 -10.12 -10.19 -10.02
C MET A 100 -10.56 -11.07 -11.19
N SER A 101 -9.62 -11.47 -12.05
CA SER A 101 -9.91 -12.39 -13.13
C SER A 101 -10.53 -13.64 -12.52
N GLN A 102 -11.79 -13.93 -12.82
CA GLN A 102 -12.52 -15.10 -12.31
C GLN A 102 -11.98 -16.45 -12.84
N ASN A 103 -10.73 -16.51 -13.31
CA ASN A 103 -10.17 -17.68 -13.97
C ASN A 103 -9.45 -18.63 -12.99
N GLY A 104 -10.00 -18.79 -11.78
CA GLY A 104 -9.41 -19.62 -10.73
C GLY A 104 -10.31 -20.73 -10.17
N PHE A 105 -11.58 -20.83 -10.58
CA PHE A 105 -12.42 -21.97 -10.20
C PHE A 105 -12.23 -23.11 -11.22
N VAL A 106 -11.19 -23.91 -11.02
CA VAL A 106 -11.17 -25.27 -11.56
C VAL A 106 -11.93 -26.14 -10.57
N GLU A 107 -13.23 -26.29 -10.80
CA GLU A 107 -14.04 -27.29 -10.11
C GLU A 107 -13.67 -28.66 -10.69
N SER A 108 -12.59 -29.26 -10.18
CA SER A 108 -12.29 -30.67 -10.42
C SER A 108 -13.04 -31.53 -9.40
N SER A 109 -14.32 -31.77 -9.67
CA SER A 109 -15.09 -32.77 -8.95
C SER A 109 -15.37 -33.94 -9.87
N ARG A 110 -14.82 -35.08 -9.42
CA ARG A 110 -14.60 -36.33 -10.13
C ARG A 110 -15.90 -37.00 -10.59
N LYS A 111 -15.76 -37.73 -11.70
CA LYS A 111 -16.64 -38.82 -12.14
C LYS A 111 -17.05 -39.73 -10.97
N HIS A 112 -18.34 -40.09 -10.92
CA HIS A 112 -18.80 -41.48 -10.86
C HIS A 112 -20.23 -41.60 -11.35
#